data_AF-A0A316K6J3-F1
#
_entry.id   AF-A0A316K6J3-F1
#
_cell.length_a   1.000
_cell.length_b   1.000
_cell.length_c   1.000
_cell.angle_alpha   90.00
_cell.angle_beta   90.00
_cell.angle_gamma   90.00
#
_symmetry.space_group_name_H-M   'P 1'
#
loop_
_entity.id
_entity.type
_entity.pdbx_description
1 polymer ?
#
loop_
_entity_poly.entity_id
_entity_poly.type
_entity_poly.pdbx_seq_one_letter_code
_entity_poly.pdbx_strand_id
1 'polypeptide(L)' 'MEQNSEPGRINISASTYKVVSDNFPCTYRGELEAKNKGKLSMYFVDEDQS' A
#
# COMPACT_ATOMS: atom_id res chain seq x y z
N MET A 1 -4.44 -24.79 -11.92
CA MET A 1 -3.19 -24.55 -11.17
C MET A 1 -2.62 -23.24 -11.68
N GLU A 2 -2.91 -22.15 -10.98
CA GLU A 2 -2.33 -20.84 -11.27
C GLU A 2 -1.08 -20.72 -10.40
N GLN A 3 0.08 -20.93 -11.01
CA GLN A 3 1.36 -20.91 -10.32
C GLN A 3 1.90 -19.47 -10.28
N ASN A 4 2.18 -18.98 -9.07
CA ASN A 4 2.96 -17.76 -8.76
C ASN A 4 2.28 -16.41 -9.03
N SER A 5 1.08 -16.21 -8.51
CA SER A 5 0.75 -14.89 -7.99
C SER A 5 0.86 -14.98 -6.46
N GLU A 6 1.48 -14.00 -5.81
CA GLU A 6 0.88 -13.48 -4.58
C GLU A 6 0.09 -12.25 -5.04
N PRO A 7 -1.10 -12.44 -5.63
CA PRO A 7 -1.96 -11.31 -5.96
C PRO A 7 -2.49 -10.78 -4.64
N GLY A 8 -2.54 -9.45 -4.44
CA GLY A 8 -3.24 -8.92 -3.27
C GLY A 8 -2.75 -7.62 -2.67
N ARG A 9 -1.47 -7.26 -2.87
CA ARG A 9 -0.91 -6.07 -2.19
C ARG A 9 -0.93 -4.83 -3.07
N ILE A 10 -1.89 -3.94 -2.80
CA ILE A 10 -2.04 -2.66 -3.52
C ILE A 10 -1.14 -1.60 -2.88
N ASN A 11 -0.27 -0.98 -3.67
CA ASN A 11 0.62 0.08 -3.20
C ASN A 11 -0.12 1.43 -3.23
N ILE A 12 -0.17 2.10 -2.08
CA ILE A 12 -0.87 3.36 -1.89
C ILE A 12 0.05 4.40 -1.26
N SER A 13 -0.16 5.68 -1.58
CA SER A 13 0.53 6.80 -0.94
C SER A 13 -0.13 7.17 0.39
N ALA A 14 0.58 7.92 1.23
CA ALA A 14 0.08 8.43 2.51
C ALA A 14 -1.30 9.13 2.43
N SER A 15 -1.55 9.87 1.34
CA SER A 15 -2.83 10.54 1.10
C SER A 15 -3.99 9.55 0.95
N THR A 16 -3.74 8.43 0.26
CA THR A 16 -4.73 7.37 0.08
C THR A 16 -4.86 6.52 1.33
N TYR A 17 -3.75 6.22 2.02
CA TYR A 17 -3.76 5.53 3.32
C TYR A 17 -4.71 6.22 4.31
N LYS A 18 -4.68 7.55 4.40
CA LYS A 18 -5.51 8.31 5.35
C LYS A 18 -7.02 8.13 5.16
N VAL A 19 -7.48 7.75 3.97
CA VAL A 19 -8.91 7.53 3.69
C VAL A 19 -9.29 6.05 3.69
N VAL A 20 -8.36 5.13 3.43
CA VAL A 20 -8.65 3.68 3.37
C VAL A 20 -8.21 2.90 4.61
N SER A 21 -7.30 3.41 5.44
CA SER A 21 -6.75 2.68 6.61
C SER A 21 -7.79 2.39 7.69
N ASP A 22 -8.92 3.09 7.66
CA ASP A 22 -10.07 2.85 8.53
C ASP A 22 -10.86 1.59 8.13
N ASN A 23 -10.85 1.26 6.84
CA ASN A 23 -11.62 0.17 6.26
C ASN A 23 -10.77 -1.04 5.89
N PHE A 24 -9.48 -0.84 5.57
CA PHE A 24 -8.58 -1.89 5.13
C PHE A 24 -7.28 -1.86 5.93
N PRO A 25 -6.77 -3.03 6.36
CA PRO A 25 -5.46 -3.11 6.98
C PRO A 25 -4.40 -2.68 5.98
N CYS A 26 -3.55 -1.76 6.41
CA CYS A 26 -2.52 -1.19 5.56
C CYS A 26 -1.18 -1.20 6.30
N THR A 27 -0.15 -1.72 5.66
CA THR A 27 1.20 -1.83 6.20
C THR A 27 2.12 -0.78 5.60
N TYR A 28 2.83 -0.05 6.45
CA TYR A 28 3.83 0.91 5.99
C TYR A 28 5.02 0.20 5.35
N ARG A 29 5.38 0.60 4.12
CA ARG A 29 6.46 -0.04 3.35
C ARG A 29 7.74 0.79 3.25
N GLY A 30 7.73 2.01 3.75
CA GLY A 30 8.84 2.95 3.62
C GLY A 30 8.49 4.22 2.86
N GLU A 31 9.47 5.12 2.77
CA GLU A 31 9.35 6.38 2.03
C GLU A 31 10.02 6.25 0.67
N LEU A 32 9.37 6.77 -0.36
CA LEU A 32 9.94 6.89 -1.69
C LEU A 32 10.26 8.36 -1.97
N GLU A 33 11.49 8.65 -2.36
CA GLU A 33 11.85 10.01 -2.79
C GLU A 33 11.37 10.24 -4.23
N ALA A 34 10.31 11.03 -4.38
CA ALA A 34 9.79 11.40 -5.68
C ALA A 34 10.55 12.63 -6.19
N LYS A 35 11.12 12.54 -7.41
CA LYS A 35 12.00 13.54 -8.04
C LYS A 35 11.47 14.99 -8.14
N ASN A 36 10.26 15.29 -7.68
CA ASN A 36 9.69 16.65 -7.64
C ASN A 36 8.80 16.94 -6.41
N LYS A 37 8.58 15.99 -5.50
CA LYS A 37 7.62 16.15 -4.38
C LYS A 37 8.20 15.83 -3.00
N GLY A 38 9.50 15.55 -2.90
CA GLY A 38 10.15 15.15 -1.65
C GLY A 38 9.88 13.67 -1.31
N LYS A 39 10.02 13.32 -0.04
CA LYS A 39 9.77 11.96 0.46
C LYS A 39 8.27 11.71 0.58
N LEU A 40 7.77 10.70 -0.10
CA LEU A 40 6.40 10.22 0.02
C LEU A 40 6.38 8.91 0.79
N SER A 41 5.74 8.90 1.95
CA SER A 41 5.43 7.68 2.67
C SER A 41 4.47 6.81 1.86
N MET A 42 4.84 5.55 1.69
CA MET A 42 4.09 4.58 0.91
C MET A 42 3.67 3.41 1.81
N TYR A 43 2.56 2.79 1.45
CA TYR A 43 1.93 1.72 2.21
C TYR A 43 1.45 0.63 1.26
N PHE A 44 1.32 -0.59 1.74
CA PHE A 44 0.62 -1.67 1.07
C PHE A 44 -0.72 -1.90 1.74
N VAL A 45 -1.78 -2.05 0.96
CA VAL A 45 -3.05 -2.59 1.44
C VAL A 45 -2.90 -4.10 1.55
N ASP A 46 -3.21 -4.65 2.71
CA ASP A 46 -3.30 -6.08 2.93
C ASP A 46 -4.72 -6.55 2.61
N GLU A 47 -4.86 -7.71 1.97
CA GLU A 47 -6.17 -8.32 1.76
C GLU A 47 -6.70 -8.86 3.08
N ASP A 48 -7.93 -8.46 3.43
CA ASP A 48 -8.70 -9.13 4.48
C ASP A 48 -9.16 -10.48 3.90
N GLN A 49 -8.40 -11.53 4.20
CA GLN A 49 -8.76 -12.89 3.84
C GLN A 49 -9.82 -13.39 4.83
N SER A 50 -11.05 -12.90 4.69
CA SER A 50 -12.24 -13.39 5.42
C SER A 50 -12.88 -14.57 4.72
#